data_AF-A0A1V4S1I1-F1
#
_entry.id   AF-A0A1V4S1I1-F1
#
_cell.length_a   1.000
_cell.length_b   1.000
_cell.length_c   1.000
_cell.angle_alpha   90.00
_cell.angle_beta   90.00
_cell.angle_gamma   90.00
#
_symmetry.space_group_name_H-M   'P 1'
#
loop_
_entity.id
_entity.type
_entity.pdbx_description
1 polymer ?
#
loop_
_entity_poly.entity_id
_entity_poly.type
_entity_poly.pdbx_seq_one_letter_code
_entity_poly.pdbx_strand_id
1 'polypeptide(L)'
;MERHRTSDQRRACLLAVQIFTKNASTWKERTFSGKDTRLFDEARKKTGIQHIASHTSYLINLASPEKKKYAMSCEALEQELIRCEILETPKGKSEKDWDEVNLTKLRGFLR
;
A
#
# COMPACT_ATOMS: atom_id res chain seq x y z
N MET A 1 25.94 1.84 -37.20
CA MET A 1 25.04 3.00 -37.31
C MET A 1 23.65 2.48 -37.59
N GLU A 2 22.58 2.68 -36.82
CA GLU A 2 22.33 3.28 -35.52
C GLU A 2 20.92 2.78 -35.19
N ARG A 3 20.73 2.00 -34.12
CA ARG A 3 19.38 1.64 -33.66
C ARG A 3 19.08 2.51 -32.46
N HIS A 4 18.51 3.68 -32.71
CA HIS A 4 17.87 4.49 -31.68
C HIS A 4 16.72 3.69 -31.07
N ARG A 5 17.02 2.97 -29.99
CA ARG A 5 16.03 2.35 -29.12
C ARG A 5 15.47 3.46 -28.24
N THR A 6 14.34 4.03 -28.65
CA THR A 6 13.49 4.88 -27.82
C THR A 6 12.84 4.02 -26.73
N SER A 7 13.59 3.79 -25.64
CA SER A 7 13.05 3.18 -24.42
C SER A 7 13.17 4.16 -23.25
N ASP A 8 12.84 5.43 -23.49
CA ASP A 8 12.67 6.40 -22.42
C ASP A 8 11.24 6.30 -21.89
N GLN A 9 10.99 5.21 -21.17
CA GLN A 9 9.69 4.85 -20.63
C GLN A 9 9.47 5.66 -19.35
N ARG A 10 9.13 6.95 -19.53
CA ARG A 10 8.57 7.90 -18.57
C ARG A 10 8.74 7.47 -17.10
N ARG A 11 9.96 7.58 -16.58
CA ARG A 11 10.19 7.50 -15.13
C ARG A 11 9.54 8.74 -14.52
N ALA A 12 8.35 8.58 -13.97
CA ALA A 12 7.84 9.56 -13.03
C ALA A 12 8.83 9.58 -11.86
N CYS A 13 9.52 10.70 -11.64
CA CYS A 13 10.44 10.93 -10.51
C CYS A 13 9.67 11.06 -9.18
N LEU A 14 8.65 10.23 -8.97
CA LEU A 14 7.82 10.24 -7.78
C LEU A 14 8.47 9.32 -6.74
N LEU A 15 9.04 9.94 -5.70
CA LEU A 15 9.53 9.22 -4.53
C LEU A 15 8.37 8.62 -3.71
N ALA A 16 7.15 9.13 -3.89
CA ALA A 16 5.96 8.74 -3.14
C ALA A 16 4.78 8.39 -4.06
N VAL A 17 3.95 7.43 -3.64
CA VAL A 17 2.68 7.09 -4.30
C VAL A 17 1.60 6.83 -3.27
N GLN A 18 0.35 7.15 -3.62
CA GLN A 18 -0.83 6.75 -2.86
C GLN A 18 -1.70 5.82 -3.72
N ILE A 19 -2.12 4.69 -3.16
CA ILE A 19 -2.89 3.65 -3.88
C ILE A 19 -4.06 3.14 -3.05
N PHE A 20 -5.07 2.58 -3.71
CA PHE A 20 -6.04 1.72 -3.04
C PHE A 20 -5.51 0.28 -3.00
N THR A 21 -5.63 -0.40 -1.85
CA THR A 21 -5.18 -1.79 -1.67
C THR A 21 -6.23 -2.82 -2.13
N LYS A 22 -7.48 -2.37 -2.35
CA LYS A 22 -8.58 -3.14 -2.95
C LYS A 22 -9.43 -2.24 -3.84
N ASN A 23 -10.45 -2.81 -4.50
CA ASN A 23 -11.44 -2.00 -5.19
C ASN A 23 -12.26 -1.18 -4.17
N ALA A 24 -12.09 0.14 -4.21
CA ALA A 24 -12.71 1.07 -3.26
C ALA A 24 -14.24 1.12 -3.34
N SER A 25 -14.87 0.63 -4.42
CA SER A 25 -16.33 0.59 -4.59
C SER A 25 -17.01 -0.65 -4.01
N THR A 26 -16.26 -1.56 -3.38
CA THR A 26 -16.79 -2.84 -2.92
C THR A 26 -16.41 -3.17 -1.48
N TRP A 27 -17.35 -3.82 -0.77
CA TRP A 27 -17.11 -4.43 0.55
C TRP A 27 -16.38 -5.77 0.48
N LYS A 28 -16.22 -6.32 -0.73
CA LYS A 28 -15.52 -7.59 -0.92
C LYS A 28 -14.03 -7.38 -0.62
N GLU A 29 -13.56 -8.08 0.40
CA GLU A 29 -12.16 -8.06 0.77
C GLU A 29 -11.29 -8.82 -0.23
N ARG A 30 -10.03 -8.38 -0.33
CA ARG A 30 -9.01 -8.99 -1.19
C ARG A 30 -7.89 -9.52 -0.31
N THR A 31 -7.60 -10.81 -0.42
CA THR A 31 -6.42 -11.41 0.17
C THR A 31 -5.26 -11.33 -0.82
N PHE A 32 -4.08 -10.97 -0.32
CA PHE A 32 -2.85 -11.00 -1.13
C PHE A 32 -2.19 -12.37 -1.03
N SER A 33 -1.82 -12.94 -2.16
CA SER A 33 -0.95 -14.11 -2.21
C SER A 33 0.52 -13.73 -1.95
N GLY A 34 1.36 -14.71 -1.63
CA GLY A 34 2.81 -14.51 -1.58
C GLY A 34 3.40 -14.03 -2.93
N LYS A 35 2.73 -14.36 -4.05
CA LYS A 35 3.12 -13.87 -5.38
C LYS A 35 2.80 -12.38 -5.56
N ASP A 36 1.64 -11.92 -5.08
CA ASP A 36 1.24 -10.51 -5.19
C ASP A 36 2.21 -9.60 -4.44
N THR A 37 2.54 -9.96 -3.19
CA THR A 37 3.49 -9.21 -2.35
C THR A 37 4.88 -9.17 -2.97
N ARG A 38 5.36 -10.29 -3.53
CA ARG A 38 6.65 -10.33 -4.23
C ARG A 38 6.68 -9.41 -5.44
N LEU A 39 5.67 -9.49 -6.30
CA LEU A 39 5.58 -8.65 -7.50
C LEU A 39 5.47 -7.16 -7.15
N PHE A 40 4.75 -6.83 -6.08
CA PHE A 40 4.66 -5.46 -5.58
C PHE A 40 6.01 -4.93 -5.11
N ASP A 41 6.76 -5.72 -4.33
CA ASP A 41 8.11 -5.33 -3.88
C ASP A 41 9.11 -5.20 -5.04
N GLU A 42 9.08 -6.11 -6.02
CA GLU A 42 9.89 -6.03 -7.24
C GLU A 42 9.56 -4.76 -8.04
N ALA A 43 8.27 -4.43 -8.20
CA ALA A 43 7.83 -3.23 -8.89
C ALA A 43 8.30 -1.97 -8.16
N ARG A 44 8.14 -1.91 -6.83
CA ARG A 44 8.61 -0.81 -5.98
C ARG A 44 10.11 -0.58 -6.14
N LYS A 45 10.92 -1.65 -6.08
CA LYS A 45 12.38 -1.59 -6.26
C LYS A 45 12.76 -1.11 -7.66
N LYS A 46 12.07 -1.58 -8.69
CA LYS A 46 12.33 -1.21 -10.09
C LYS A 46 12.00 0.26 -10.39
N THR A 47 10.96 0.80 -9.77
CA THR A 47 10.52 2.19 -9.98
C THR A 47 11.28 3.19 -9.10
N GLY A 48 11.86 2.74 -7.98
CA GLY A 48 12.53 3.61 -7.01
C GLY A 48 11.58 4.33 -6.06
N ILE A 49 10.31 3.88 -5.97
CA ILE A 49 9.33 4.43 -5.03
C ILE A 49 9.78 4.12 -3.59
N GLN A 50 9.92 5.17 -2.77
CA GLN A 50 10.39 5.08 -1.39
C GLN A 50 9.24 5.15 -0.38
N HIS A 51 8.17 5.86 -0.72
CA HIS A 51 7.02 6.07 0.15
C HIS A 51 5.73 5.58 -0.52
N ILE A 52 4.94 4.81 0.21
CA ILE A 52 3.64 4.31 -0.24
C ILE A 52 2.65 4.66 0.86
N ALA A 53 1.50 5.21 0.46
CA ALA A 53 0.36 5.42 1.33
C ALA A 53 -0.83 4.62 0.80
N SER A 54 -1.55 3.93 1.69
CA SER A 54 -2.86 3.35 1.37
C SER A 54 -3.94 4.41 1.57
N HIS A 55 -4.75 4.65 0.55
CA HIS A 55 -5.99 5.40 0.71
C HIS A 55 -7.10 4.44 1.09
N THR A 56 -7.83 4.76 2.15
CA THR A 56 -8.96 3.94 2.61
C THR A 56 -10.15 4.01 1.64
N SER A 57 -10.98 2.97 1.61
CA SER A 57 -12.20 2.98 0.79
C SER A 57 -13.16 4.09 1.24
N TYR A 58 -13.75 4.80 0.27
CA TYR A 58 -14.79 5.82 0.53
C TYR A 58 -16.11 5.23 1.07
N LEU A 59 -16.25 3.90 1.12
CA LEU A 59 -17.39 3.24 1.75
C LEU A 59 -17.27 3.25 3.28
N ILE A 60 -16.07 3.39 3.83
CA ILE A 60 -15.82 3.42 5.27
C ILE A 60 -16.41 4.70 5.85
N ASN A 61 -17.36 4.55 6.77
CA ASN A 61 -17.95 5.64 7.53
C ASN A 61 -18.04 5.23 9.02
N LEU A 62 -16.98 5.53 9.77
CA LEU A 62 -16.91 5.28 11.22
C LEU A 62 -17.86 6.17 12.04
N ALA A 63 -18.41 7.22 11.43
CA ALA A 63 -19.41 8.10 12.05
C ALA A 63 -20.84 7.73 11.64
N SER A 64 -21.05 6.59 10.99
CA SER A 64 -22.39 6.19 10.55
C SER A 64 -23.31 5.93 11.75
N PRO A 65 -24.50 6.55 11.81
CA PRO A 65 -25.50 6.23 12.84
C PRO A 65 -26.16 4.86 12.61
N GLU A 66 -26.00 4.29 11.41
CA GLU A 66 -26.54 2.99 11.05
C GLU A 66 -25.58 1.88 11.53
N LYS A 67 -25.99 1.12 12.55
CA LYS A 67 -25.16 0.08 13.19
C LYS A 67 -24.51 -0.90 12.21
N LYS A 68 -25.23 -1.30 11.15
CA LYS A 68 -24.71 -2.22 10.13
C LYS A 68 -23.55 -1.60 9.35
N LYS A 69 -23.71 -0.35 8.88
CA LYS A 69 -22.65 0.37 8.16
C LYS A 69 -21.46 0.67 9.06
N TYR A 70 -21.70 1.02 10.33
CA TYR A 70 -20.64 1.20 11.31
C TYR A 70 -19.80 -0.08 11.48
N ALA A 71 -20.44 -1.22 11.72
CA ALA A 71 -19.77 -2.51 11.87
C ALA A 71 -18.96 -2.89 10.61
N MET A 72 -19.57 -2.76 9.43
CA MET A 72 -18.89 -3.01 8.15
C MET A 72 -17.71 -2.07 7.91
N SER A 73 -17.81 -0.81 8.37
CA SER A 73 -16.73 0.17 8.26
C SER A 73 -15.55 -0.15 9.17
N CYS A 74 -15.82 -0.63 10.38
CA CYS A 74 -14.78 -1.07 11.32
C CYS A 74 -14.04 -2.30 10.77
N GLU A 75 -14.78 -3.32 10.32
CA GLU A 75 -14.21 -4.53 9.71
C GLU A 75 -13.39 -4.19 8.46
N ALA A 76 -13.92 -3.35 7.57
CA ALA A 76 -13.20 -2.95 6.36
C ALA A 76 -11.90 -2.19 6.70
N LEU A 77 -11.91 -1.32 7.71
CA LEU A 77 -10.71 -0.60 8.15
C LEU A 77 -9.67 -1.55 8.75
N GLU A 78 -10.09 -2.49 9.59
CA GLU A 78 -9.21 -3.53 10.15
C GLU A 78 -8.51 -4.32 9.03
N GLN A 79 -9.28 -4.76 8.03
CA GLN A 79 -8.74 -5.49 6.88
C GLN A 79 -7.83 -4.61 6.00
N GLU A 80 -8.07 -3.30 5.92
CA GLU A 80 -7.15 -2.37 5.26
C GLU A 80 -5.83 -2.24 6.00
N LEU A 81 -5.84 -2.17 7.33
CA LEU A 81 -4.62 -2.14 8.15
C LEU A 81 -3.80 -3.42 7.98
N ILE A 82 -4.43 -4.59 8.06
CA ILE A 82 -3.77 -5.89 7.83
C ILE A 82 -3.13 -5.94 6.43
N ARG A 83 -3.83 -5.42 5.41
CA ARG A 83 -3.27 -5.34 4.05
C ARG A 83 -2.06 -4.41 3.96
N CYS A 84 -2.10 -3.26 4.65
CA CYS A 84 -0.97 -2.33 4.70
C CYS A 84 0.24 -3.02 5.32
N GLU A 85 0.06 -3.70 6.45
CA GLU A 85 1.12 -4.45 7.13
C GLU A 85 1.75 -5.51 6.19
N ILE A 86 0.92 -6.25 5.46
CA ILE A 86 1.37 -7.28 4.50
C ILE A 86 2.22 -6.68 3.36
N LEU A 87 1.89 -5.48 2.89
CA LEU A 87 2.57 -4.82 1.76
C LEU A 87 3.80 -4.00 2.19
N GLU A 88 3.75 -3.40 3.37
CA GLU A 88 4.80 -2.50 3.88
C GLU A 88 5.96 -3.27 4.50
N THR A 89 5.69 -4.44 5.08
CA THR A 89 6.68 -5.29 5.75
C THR A 89 7.46 -6.12 4.73
N PRO A 90 8.76 -5.85 4.52
CA PRO A 90 9.61 -6.67 3.66
C PRO A 90 9.71 -8.09 4.23
N LYS A 91 9.26 -9.07 3.44
CA LYS A 91 9.30 -10.48 3.86
C LYS A 91 10.70 -11.06 3.60
N GLY A 92 11.57 -10.94 4.59
CA GLY A 92 12.85 -11.64 4.69
C GLY A 92 13.08 -12.08 6.14
N LYS A 93 13.98 -13.05 6.36
CA LYS A 93 14.45 -13.38 7.71
C LYS A 93 15.27 -12.21 8.25
N SER A 94 14.61 -11.15 8.73
CA SER A 94 15.27 -10.04 9.40
C SER A 94 14.76 -9.96 10.83
N GLU A 95 15.68 -9.85 11.77
CA GLU A 95 15.41 -9.58 13.19
C GLU A 95 14.91 -8.15 13.46
N LYS A 96 14.64 -7.38 12.39
CA LYS A 96 14.17 -6.00 12.49
C LYS A 96 12.68 -5.96 12.77
N ASP A 97 12.32 -5.16 13.77
CA ASP A 97 10.96 -4.68 13.99
C ASP A 97 10.59 -3.70 12.88
N TRP A 98 9.70 -4.13 11.98
CA TRP A 98 9.28 -3.31 10.85
C TRP A 98 8.28 -2.22 11.25
N ASP A 99 7.57 -2.38 12.37
CA ASP A 99 6.66 -1.36 12.88
C ASP A 99 7.46 -0.14 13.36
N GLU A 100 8.54 -0.35 14.12
CA GLU A 100 9.45 0.73 14.51
C GLU A 100 10.10 1.43 13.30
N VAL A 101 10.51 0.66 12.29
CA VAL A 101 11.10 1.19 11.06
C VAL A 101 10.07 2.02 10.29
N ASN A 102 8.83 1.56 10.18
CA ASN A 102 7.76 2.28 9.48
C ASN A 102 7.34 3.53 10.24
N LEU A 103 7.22 3.47 11.56
CA LEU A 103 6.97 4.64 12.42
C LEU A 103 8.06 5.69 12.31
N THR A 104 9.33 5.27 12.23
CA THR A 104 10.46 6.20 12.04
C THR A 104 10.39 6.90 10.69
N LYS A 105 10.04 6.19 9.61
CA LYS A 105 9.82 6.79 8.28
C LYS A 105 8.66 7.78 8.29
N LEU A 106 7.53 7.43 8.92
CA LEU A 106 6.37 8.32 9.05
C LEU A 106 6.72 9.61 9.80
N ARG A 107 7.45 9.50 10.91
CA ARG A 107 7.94 10.67 11.67
C ARG A 107 8.89 11.56 10.86
N GLY A 108 9.68 10.96 9.97
CA GLY A 108 10.55 11.69 9.04
C GLY A 108 9.79 12.42 7.93
N PHE A 109 8.62 11.91 7.53
CA PHE A 109 7.76 12.55 6.52
C PHE A 109 6.98 13.76 7.06
N LEU A 110 6.68 13.77 8.36
CA LEU A 110 5.93 14.84 9.04
C LEU A 110 6.81 16.01 9.55
N ARG A 111 8.09 16.04 9.20
CA ARG A 111 9.04 17.12 9.50
C ARG A 111 9.44 17.83 8.22
#